data_AF-A0A7C5PWI9-F1
#
_entry.id   AF-A0A7C5PWI9-F1
#
_cell.length_a   1.000
_cell.length_b   1.000
_cell.length_c   1.000
_cell.angle_alpha   90.00
_cell.angle_beta   90.00
_cell.angle_gamma   90.00
#
_symmetry.space_group_name_H-M   'P 1'
#
loop_
_entity.id
_entity.type
_entity.pdbx_description
1 polymer ?
#
loop_
_entity_poly.entity_id
_entity_poly.type
_entity_poly.pdbx_seq_one_letter_code
_entity_poly.pdbx_strand_id
1 'polypeptide(L)'
;MNRLQISLTQDQYDFLKSEAFVTGKSMAAVLRNLVDEAIETRRRQILAEDPIWQAVGVAQEIQGPTDVSGNVDKYLYGQAEYSARAPRLRLAAEEGNEYSTN
;
A
#
# COMPACT_ATOMS: atom_id res chain seq x y z
N MET A 1 13.26 -18.29 5.99
CA MET A 1 12.48 -19.52 5.67
C MET A 1 11.75 -19.92 6.93
N ASN A 2 10.42 -19.98 6.91
CA ASN A 2 9.61 -20.34 8.09
C ASN A 2 9.14 -21.80 7.95
N ARG A 3 9.10 -22.56 9.04
CA ARG A 3 8.60 -23.94 9.06
C ARG A 3 7.11 -23.95 9.36
N LEU A 4 6.33 -24.57 8.50
CA LEU A 4 4.90 -24.78 8.67
C LEU A 4 4.59 -26.27 8.60
N GLN A 5 3.73 -26.76 9.49
CA GLN A 5 3.15 -28.11 9.41
C GLN A 5 1.66 -27.96 9.08
N ILE A 6 1.22 -28.60 8.00
CA ILE A 6 -0.17 -28.58 7.54
C ILE A 6 -0.63 -30.02 7.30
N SER A 7 -1.92 -30.26 7.52
CA SER A 7 -2.56 -31.50 7.10
C SER A 7 -3.16 -31.30 5.71
N LEU A 8 -2.94 -32.26 4.82
CA LEU A 8 -3.51 -32.28 3.48
C LEU A 8 -4.61 -33.33 3.41
N THR A 9 -5.61 -33.08 2.57
CA THR A 9 -6.56 -34.13 2.18
C THR A 9 -5.85 -35.18 1.31
N GLN A 10 -6.46 -36.36 1.18
CA GLN A 10 -5.91 -37.44 0.36
C GLN A 10 -5.73 -36.99 -1.11
N ASP A 11 -6.76 -36.35 -1.67
CA ASP A 11 -6.74 -35.87 -3.06
C ASP A 11 -5.61 -34.85 -3.32
N GLN A 12 -5.37 -33.94 -2.36
CA GLN A 12 -4.27 -32.96 -2.45
C GLN A 12 -2.90 -33.63 -2.39
N TYR A 13 -2.75 -34.65 -1.53
CA TYR A 13 -1.52 -35.41 -1.43
C TYR A 13 -1.22 -36.17 -2.73
N ASP A 14 -2.23 -36.84 -3.29
CA ASP A 14 -2.09 -37.62 -4.52
C ASP A 14 -1.79 -36.72 -5.72
N PHE A 15 -2.42 -35.55 -5.81
CA PHE A 15 -2.10 -34.53 -6.81
C PHE A 15 -0.64 -34.05 -6.70
N LEU A 16 -0.17 -33.71 -5.49
CA LEU A 16 1.22 -33.28 -5.31
C LEU A 16 2.21 -34.39 -5.65
N LYS A 17 1.84 -35.64 -5.40
CA LYS A 17 2.68 -36.81 -5.69
C LYS A 17 2.79 -37.06 -7.19
N SER A 18 1.67 -36.98 -7.94
CA SER A 18 1.69 -37.12 -9.39
C SER A 18 2.49 -35.99 -10.06
N GLU A 19 2.27 -34.74 -9.64
CA GLU A 19 3.01 -33.59 -10.16
C GLU A 19 4.50 -33.64 -9.85
N ALA A 20 4.87 -34.06 -8.63
CA ALA A 20 6.27 -34.27 -8.28
C ALA A 20 6.93 -35.32 -9.18
N PHE A 21 6.22 -36.41 -9.49
CA PHE A 21 6.70 -37.46 -10.39
C PHE A 21 6.87 -36.95 -11.83
N VAL A 22 5.88 -36.24 -12.37
CA VAL A 22 5.90 -35.71 -13.74
C VAL A 22 6.99 -34.65 -13.92
N THR A 23 7.15 -33.76 -12.94
CA THR A 23 8.11 -32.64 -13.03
C THR A 23 9.53 -33.00 -12.58
N GLY A 24 9.72 -34.17 -11.96
CA GLY A 24 10.99 -34.56 -11.34
C GLY A 24 11.40 -33.69 -10.14
N LYS A 25 10.46 -32.94 -9.56
CA LYS A 25 10.68 -32.05 -8.41
C LYS A 25 10.21 -32.70 -7.12
N SER A 26 10.69 -32.20 -5.98
CA SER A 26 10.12 -32.60 -4.68
C SER A 26 8.70 -32.05 -4.51
N MET A 27 7.84 -32.76 -3.78
CA MET A 27 6.48 -32.30 -3.45
C MET A 27 6.48 -30.91 -2.80
N ALA A 28 7.48 -30.62 -1.97
CA ALA A 28 7.63 -29.30 -1.34
C ALA A 28 7.98 -28.19 -2.35
N ALA A 29 8.73 -28.50 -3.41
CA ALA A 29 9.02 -27.55 -4.48
C ALA A 29 7.78 -27.32 -5.37
N VAL A 30 7.01 -28.37 -5.66
CA VAL A 30 5.73 -28.26 -6.37
C VAL A 30 4.77 -27.38 -5.58
N LEU A 31 4.58 -27.67 -4.29
CA LEU A 31 3.71 -26.88 -3.41
C LEU A 31 4.12 -25.41 -3.36
N ARG A 32 5.43 -25.11 -3.25
CA ARG A 32 5.93 -23.73 -3.27
C ARG A 32 5.55 -23.00 -4.56
N ASN A 33 5.76 -23.62 -5.72
CA ASN A 33 5.42 -23.00 -6.99
C ASN A 33 3.91 -22.72 -7.09
N LEU A 34 3.07 -23.65 -6.64
CA LEU A 34 1.61 -23.46 -6.64
C LEU A 34 1.18 -22.31 -5.72
N VAL A 35 1.80 -22.19 -4.55
CA VAL A 35 1.54 -21.08 -3.62
C VAL A 35 2.00 -19.75 -4.21
N ASP A 36 3.19 -19.71 -4.84
CA ASP A 36 3.71 -18.51 -5.48
C ASP A 36 2.79 -18.05 -6.62
N GLU A 37 2.30 -18.97 -7.45
CA GLU A 37 1.35 -18.67 -8.53
C GLU A 37 0.01 -18.14 -8.00
N ALA A 38 -0.49 -18.71 -6.91
CA ALA A 38 -1.71 -18.24 -6.25
C ALA A 38 -1.53 -16.82 -5.68
N ILE A 39 -0.38 -16.54 -5.06
CA ILE A 39 -0.04 -15.20 -4.54
C ILE A 39 0.00 -14.18 -5.67
N GLU A 40 0.69 -14.47 -6.76
CA GLU A 40 0.82 -13.54 -7.89
C GLU A 40 -0.53 -13.32 -8.59
N THR A 41 -1.34 -14.36 -8.73
CA THR A 41 -2.69 -14.23 -9.26
C THR A 41 -3.56 -13.35 -8.36
N ARG A 42 -3.48 -13.53 -7.03
CA ARG A 42 -4.22 -12.69 -6.09
C ARG A 42 -3.73 -11.25 -6.09
N ARG A 43 -2.42 -11.01 -6.17
CA ARG A 43 -1.84 -9.66 -6.29
C ARG A 43 -2.33 -8.96 -7.55
N ARG A 44 -2.33 -9.64 -8.70
CA ARG A 44 -2.85 -9.07 -9.96
C ARG A 44 -4.32 -8.67 -9.85
N GLN A 45 -5.15 -9.49 -9.21
CA GLN A 45 -6.56 -9.16 -8.96
C GLN A 45 -6.69 -7.91 -8.08
N ILE A 46 -5.96 -7.85 -6.96
CA ILE A 46 -5.98 -6.70 -6.07
C ILE A 46 -5.53 -5.43 -6.80
N LEU A 47 -4.44 -5.49 -7.56
CA LEU A 47 -3.96 -4.34 -8.35
C LEU A 47 -4.96 -3.89 -9.43
N ALA A 48 -5.68 -4.83 -10.04
CA ALA A 48 -6.71 -4.50 -11.03
C ALA A 48 -7.97 -3.88 -10.38
N GLU A 49 -8.29 -4.28 -9.16
CA GLU A 49 -9.48 -3.84 -8.42
C GLU A 49 -9.25 -2.62 -7.52
N ASP A 50 -7.99 -2.21 -7.30
CA ASP A 50 -7.67 -1.07 -6.42
C ASP A 50 -7.91 0.28 -7.13
N PRO A 51 -8.84 1.12 -6.63
CA PRO A 51 -9.13 2.44 -7.19
C PRO A 51 -7.91 3.37 -7.24
N ILE A 52 -6.94 3.19 -6.34
CA ILE A 52 -5.70 3.97 -6.32
C ILE A 52 -4.83 3.58 -7.51
N TRP A 53 -4.68 2.27 -7.79
CA TRP A 53 -3.90 1.79 -8.94
C TRP A 53 -4.58 2.09 -10.28
N GLN A 54 -5.91 2.16 -10.32
CA GLN A 54 -6.63 2.67 -11.51
C GLN A 54 -6.41 4.16 -11.75
N ALA A 55 -6.10 4.95 -10.71
CA ALA A 55 -5.78 6.38 -10.85
C ALA A 55 -4.31 6.63 -11.25
N VAL A 56 -3.40 5.69 -10.96
CA VAL A 56 -1.98 5.75 -11.34
C VAL A 56 -1.85 5.49 -12.86
N GLY A 57 -1.92 6.56 -13.64
CA GLY A 57 -1.86 6.53 -15.11
C GLY A 57 -2.82 7.53 -15.77
N VAL A 58 -3.94 7.84 -15.11
CA VAL A 58 -4.91 8.85 -15.58
C VAL A 58 -4.30 10.26 -15.51
N ALA A 59 -3.37 10.50 -14.58
CA ALA A 59 -2.62 11.75 -14.49
C ALA A 59 -1.51 11.90 -15.55
N GLN A 60 -1.13 10.83 -16.27
CA GLN A 60 -0.12 10.92 -17.33
C GLN A 60 -0.66 11.56 -18.62
N GLU A 61 -1.98 11.55 -18.83
CA GLU A 61 -2.65 12.21 -19.96
C GLU A 61 -3.16 13.62 -19.64
N ILE A 62 -2.71 14.24 -18.55
CA ILE A 62 -2.99 15.67 -18.36
C ILE A 62 -1.86 16.45 -19.02
N GLN A 63 -2.11 16.92 -20.24
CA GLN A 63 -1.33 17.97 -20.87
C GLN A 63 -1.56 19.26 -20.07
N GLY A 64 -0.83 19.39 -18.96
CA GLY A 64 -0.98 20.46 -17.97
C GLY A 64 0.35 20.73 -17.27
N PRO A 65 0.49 21.88 -16.59
CA PRO A 65 1.78 22.40 -16.14
C PRO A 65 2.52 21.40 -15.25
N THR A 66 3.75 21.08 -15.64
CA THR A 66 4.67 20.17 -14.95
C THR A 66 5.16 20.81 -13.65
N ASP A 67 4.33 20.76 -12.59
CA ASP A 67 4.70 20.70 -11.16
C ASP A 67 3.45 21.01 -10.31
N VAL A 68 2.66 19.97 -10.04
CA VAL A 68 1.48 20.05 -9.16
C VAL A 68 1.84 19.81 -7.69
N SER A 69 3.07 19.40 -7.39
CA SER A 69 3.51 19.03 -6.04
C SER A 69 3.60 20.24 -5.09
N GLY A 70 3.99 21.41 -5.61
CA GLY A 70 4.06 22.66 -4.83
C GLY A 70 2.71 23.35 -4.60
N ASN A 71 1.64 22.89 -5.23
CA ASN A 71 0.33 23.55 -5.22
C ASN A 71 -0.79 22.68 -4.64
N VAL A 72 -0.44 21.61 -3.91
CA VAL A 72 -1.39 20.64 -3.33
C VAL A 72 -2.47 21.34 -2.51
N ASP A 73 -2.11 22.30 -1.66
CA ASP A 73 -3.07 23.05 -0.83
C ASP A 73 -4.06 23.87 -1.68
N LYS A 74 -3.59 24.48 -2.77
CA LYS A 74 -4.44 25.25 -3.69
C LYS A 74 -5.49 24.37 -4.37
N TYR A 75 -5.13 23.12 -4.70
CA TYR A 75 -6.03 22.19 -5.39
C TYR A 75 -6.97 21.45 -4.45
N LEU A 76 -6.52 21.13 -3.23
CA LEU A 76 -7.35 20.46 -2.23
C LEU A 76 -8.36 21.41 -1.58
N TYR A 77 -7.98 22.66 -1.33
CA TYR A 77 -8.84 23.61 -0.61
C TYR A 77 -9.52 24.65 -1.50
N GLY A 78 -9.14 24.74 -2.78
CA GLY A 78 -9.64 25.77 -3.70
C GLY A 78 -9.35 27.19 -3.20
N GLN A 79 -9.76 28.20 -3.94
CA GLN A 79 -9.89 29.55 -3.36
C GLN A 79 -11.07 29.53 -2.38
N ALA A 80 -10.85 28.98 -1.18
CA ALA A 80 -11.70 29.29 -0.06
C ALA A 80 -11.69 30.81 0.09
N GLU A 81 -12.87 31.42 -0.07
CA GLU A 81 -13.10 32.83 0.19
C GLU A 81 -12.41 33.21 1.50
N TYR A 82 -11.27 33.89 1.39
CA TYR A 82 -10.58 34.48 2.52
C TYR A 82 -11.34 35.76 2.93
N SER A 83 -12.63 35.61 3.24
CA SER A 83 -13.43 36.67 3.84
C SER A 83 -14.09 36.12 5.09
N ALA A 84 -13.66 36.70 6.22
CA ALA A 84 -14.31 36.65 7.52
C ALA A 84 -14.13 35.38 8.38
N ARG A 85 -12.90 35.13 8.85
CA ARG A 85 -12.64 34.94 10.30
C ARG A 85 -11.14 34.91 10.58
N ALA A 86 -10.63 35.99 11.15
CA ALA A 86 -9.31 35.99 11.78
C ALA A 86 -9.30 34.97 12.93
N PRO A 87 -8.33 34.05 13.01
CA PRO A 87 -8.13 33.29 14.23
C PRO A 87 -7.62 34.24 15.30
N ARG A 88 -8.37 34.39 16.40
CA ARG A 88 -7.86 35.01 17.62
C ARG A 88 -6.80 34.06 18.19
N LEU A 89 -5.55 34.23 17.75
CA LEU A 89 -4.40 33.77 18.53
C LEU A 89 -4.36 34.63 19.79
N ARG A 90 -5.05 34.16 20.83
CA ARG A 90 -4.86 34.67 22.20
C ARG A 90 -3.39 34.45 22.54
N LEU A 91 -2.74 35.54 22.93
CA LEU A 91 -1.46 35.51 23.63
C LEU A 91 -1.54 34.49 24.77
N ALA A 92 -0.70 33.46 24.68
CA ALA A 92 -0.31 32.60 25.79
C ALA A 92 1.19 32.37 25.66
N ALA A 93 1.93 33.47 25.82
CA ALA A 93 3.37 33.46 26.04
C ALA A 93 3.69 34.52 27.09
N GLU A 94 3.01 34.43 28.22
CA GLU A 94 3.48 34.98 29.48
C GLU A 94 3.43 33.83 30.49
N GLU A 95 4.48 33.77 31.30
CA GLU A 95 4.74 32.87 32.43
C GLU A 95 5.49 31.56 32.13
N GLY A 96 6.81 31.69 32.28
CA GLY A 96 7.78 30.60 32.39
C GLY A 96 9.18 31.19 32.61
N ASN A 97 9.28 32.22 33.46
CA ASN A 97 10.53 32.82 33.87
C ASN A 97 10.96 32.15 35.17
N GLU A 98 11.77 31.10 35.11
CA GLU A 98 12.53 30.57 36.24
C GLU A 98 13.64 29.66 35.68
N TYR A 99 14.87 29.84 36.19
CA TYR A 99 16.12 29.09 35.92
C TYR A 99 17.14 29.64 34.89
N SER A 100 17.68 30.83 35.19
CA SER A 100 19.10 31.23 34.99
C SER A 100 19.29 32.52 35.83
N THR A 101 20.15 32.71 36.83
CA THR A 101 21.53 32.28 37.07
C THR A 101 21.83 32.54 38.55
N ASN A 102 22.63 31.69 39.21
CA ASN A 102 23.69 32.09 40.15
C ASN A 102 24.68 30.94 40.27
#